data_AF-A0AAJ1CRV0-F1
#
_entry.id   AF-A0AAJ1CRV0-F1
#
_cell.length_a   1.000
_cell.length_b   1.000
_cell.length_c   1.000
_cell.angle_alpha   90.00
_cell.angle_beta   90.00
_cell.angle_gamma   90.00
#
_symmetry.space_group_name_H-M   'P 1'
#
loop_
_entity.id
_entity.type
_entity.pdbx_description
1 polymer ?
#
loop_
_entity_poly.entity_id
_entity_poly.type
_entity_poly.pdbx_seq_one_letter_code
_entity_poly.pdbx_strand_id
1 'polypeptide(L)'
;MAKEIVYANYQQEPIDIKGRLYSEFKTYVDLPKEKIVKIASYCDTADTGDDFLCNIIYADCKDSAYILDVIYTKEAMEITEPLVAEAYKKFNVNVADIESNNGGRAFARNIERITRDKGNYKTVVKWFHQSGNKIARILSNSAWVNNNIYMPIDWKNKWSEFAKDIISYQKEGKNKHDDGPDALTGVAEKIINRNEMRTIDRNSLGIR
;
A
#
# COMPACT_ATOMS: atom_id res chain seq x y z
N MET A 1 1.79 6.89 31.46
CA MET A 1 1.15 7.88 30.58
C MET A 1 1.14 7.32 29.17
N ALA A 2 -0.03 7.18 28.56
CA ALA A 2 -0.16 6.58 27.23
C ALA A 2 0.55 7.45 26.20
N LYS A 3 1.37 6.85 25.32
CA LYS A 3 2.05 7.55 24.19
C LYS A 3 1.06 8.33 23.30
N GLU A 4 -0.21 7.97 23.37
CA GLU A 4 -1.33 8.56 22.64
C GLU A 4 -1.63 10.01 23.04
N ILE A 5 -1.43 10.38 24.30
CA ILE A 5 -1.66 11.76 24.80
C ILE A 5 -0.58 12.70 24.26
N VAL A 6 0.64 12.18 24.05
CA VAL A 6 1.77 12.97 23.55
C VAL A 6 1.57 13.35 22.08
N TYR A 7 0.97 12.47 21.26
CA TYR A 7 0.71 12.75 19.85
C TYR A 7 -0.46 13.73 19.64
N ALA A 8 -1.52 13.60 20.45
CA ALA A 8 -2.66 14.52 20.42
C ALA A 8 -2.28 15.95 20.81
N ASN A 9 -1.36 16.13 21.77
CA ASN A 9 -0.91 17.45 22.20
C ASN A 9 -0.05 18.19 21.16
N TYR A 10 0.66 17.48 20.28
CA TYR A 10 1.54 18.10 19.28
C TYR A 10 0.77 18.67 18.07
N GLN A 11 -0.44 18.16 17.81
CA GLN A 11 -1.19 18.44 16.56
C GLN A 11 -2.45 19.29 16.75
N GLN A 12 -2.77 19.71 17.99
CA GLN A 12 -3.94 20.54 18.37
C GLN A 12 -5.33 20.04 17.92
N GLU A 13 -5.43 18.88 17.25
CA GLU A 13 -6.70 18.24 16.89
C GLU A 13 -6.96 17.04 17.82
N PRO A 14 -8.08 17.03 18.58
CA PRO A 14 -8.46 15.86 19.35
C PRO A 14 -8.82 14.73 18.40
N ILE A 15 -7.91 13.77 18.23
CA ILE A 15 -8.21 12.57 17.45
C ILE A 15 -9.14 11.71 18.29
N ASP A 16 -10.40 11.56 17.87
CA ASP A 16 -11.32 10.63 18.54
C ASP A 16 -10.74 9.20 18.44
N ILE A 17 -10.47 8.63 19.61
CA ILE A 17 -9.98 7.26 19.75
C ILE A 17 -11.14 6.28 19.60
N LYS A 18 -12.37 6.70 19.93
CA LYS A 18 -13.58 5.91 19.73
C LYS A 18 -14.00 6.01 18.27
N GLY A 19 -14.12 4.85 17.60
CA GLY A 19 -14.62 4.79 16.23
C GLY A 19 -13.55 4.62 15.13
N ARG A 20 -12.26 4.58 15.48
CA ARG A 20 -11.19 4.31 14.50
C ARG A 20 -11.38 2.96 13.84
N LEU A 21 -11.12 2.91 12.53
CA LEU A 21 -11.22 1.66 11.78
C LEU A 21 -10.08 0.70 12.13
N TYR A 22 -8.85 1.22 12.17
CA TYR A 22 -7.66 0.42 12.44
C TYR A 22 -7.24 0.52 13.91
N SER A 23 -7.03 -0.64 14.53
CA SER A 23 -6.24 -0.77 15.77
C SER A 23 -4.74 -0.65 15.48
N GLU A 24 -3.92 -0.73 16.53
CA GLU A 24 -2.46 -0.69 16.40
C GLU A 24 -1.94 -1.81 15.48
N PHE A 25 -1.14 -1.44 14.48
CA PHE A 25 -0.55 -2.38 13.55
C PHE A 25 0.56 -3.20 14.23
N LYS A 26 0.69 -4.46 13.81
CA LYS A 26 1.83 -5.30 14.18
C LYS A 26 3.10 -4.68 13.61
N THR A 27 4.20 -4.76 14.37
CA THR A 27 5.48 -4.22 13.94
C THR A 27 6.57 -5.29 13.82
N TYR A 28 7.60 -5.00 13.03
CA TYR A 28 8.76 -5.86 12.88
C TYR A 28 10.08 -5.05 12.95
N VAL A 29 11.16 -5.75 13.30
CA VAL A 29 12.54 -5.25 13.23
C VAL A 29 13.27 -5.96 12.09
N ASP A 30 13.23 -7.29 12.10
CA ASP A 30 13.79 -8.15 11.05
C ASP A 30 12.69 -8.77 10.19
N LEU A 31 12.96 -8.86 8.88
CA LEU A 31 12.06 -9.53 7.94
C LEU A 31 12.21 -11.06 8.04
N PRO A 32 11.11 -11.83 7.95
CA PRO A 32 11.16 -13.28 7.87
C PRO A 32 11.59 -13.72 6.46
N LYS A 33 12.88 -13.62 6.14
CA LYS A 33 13.45 -13.79 4.79
C LYS A 33 13.04 -15.11 4.13
N GLU A 34 12.92 -16.18 4.92
CA GLU A 34 12.52 -17.52 4.47
C GLU A 34 11.06 -17.64 4.02
N LYS A 35 10.19 -16.70 4.45
CA LYS A 35 8.77 -16.68 4.07
C LYS A 35 8.49 -15.83 2.84
N ILE A 36 9.43 -14.98 2.44
CA ILE A 36 9.25 -14.02 1.34
C ILE A 36 9.11 -14.79 0.01
N VAL A 37 7.95 -14.62 -0.63
CA VAL A 37 7.66 -15.16 -1.96
C VAL A 37 8.17 -14.21 -3.04
N LYS A 38 7.95 -12.91 -2.85
CA LYS A 38 8.34 -11.82 -3.76
C LYS A 38 8.32 -10.49 -3.02
N ILE A 39 9.02 -9.51 -3.57
CA ILE A 39 8.81 -8.10 -3.23
C ILE A 39 7.85 -7.52 -4.27
N ALA A 40 6.75 -6.93 -3.82
CA ALA A 40 5.75 -6.34 -4.69
C ALA A 40 5.49 -4.87 -4.31
N SER A 41 4.89 -4.12 -5.22
CA SER A 41 4.40 -2.78 -4.96
C SER A 41 2.93 -2.66 -5.31
N TYR A 42 2.19 -1.91 -4.51
CA TYR A 42 0.87 -1.39 -4.87
C TYR A 42 0.97 0.13 -4.96
N CYS A 43 0.63 0.69 -6.12
CA CYS A 43 0.66 2.13 -6.34
C CYS A 43 -0.76 2.60 -6.68
N ASP A 44 -1.32 3.47 -5.84
CA ASP A 44 -2.45 4.30 -6.19
C ASP A 44 -1.94 5.63 -6.75
N THR A 45 -2.34 5.97 -7.97
CA THR A 45 -1.85 7.17 -8.66
C THR A 45 -2.76 8.35 -8.37
N ALA A 46 -2.15 9.50 -8.03
CA ALA A 46 -2.88 10.75 -7.94
C ALA A 46 -3.45 11.11 -9.34
N ASP A 47 -4.77 11.20 -9.44
CA ASP A 47 -5.48 11.58 -10.67
C ASP A 47 -5.53 13.11 -10.83
N THR A 48 -5.64 13.81 -9.71
CA THR A 48 -5.72 15.27 -9.64
C THR A 48 -4.76 15.84 -8.60
N GLY A 49 -4.44 17.13 -8.69
CA GLY A 49 -3.44 17.78 -7.82
C GLY A 49 -3.78 17.82 -6.32
N ASP A 50 -4.99 17.37 -5.94
CA ASP A 50 -5.41 17.29 -4.54
C ASP A 50 -5.26 15.88 -3.94
N ASP A 51 -5.06 14.85 -4.77
CA ASP A 51 -4.94 13.45 -4.37
C ASP A 51 -3.49 13.10 -4.01
N PHE A 52 -3.29 12.25 -3.00
CA PHE A 52 -1.95 11.74 -2.71
C PHE A 52 -1.62 10.56 -3.64
N LEU A 53 -0.43 10.58 -4.23
CA LEU A 53 0.17 9.35 -4.73
C LEU A 53 0.51 8.48 -3.51
N CYS A 54 0.03 7.23 -3.52
CA CYS A 54 0.34 6.25 -2.49
C CYS A 54 0.97 5.01 -3.11
N ASN A 55 2.31 4.90 -3.02
CA ASN A 55 3.04 3.72 -3.44
C ASN A 55 3.62 2.96 -2.24
N ILE A 56 3.12 1.75 -2.02
CA ILE A 56 3.50 0.87 -0.92
C ILE A 56 4.30 -0.31 -1.47
N ILE A 57 5.58 -0.39 -1.08
CA ILE A 57 6.44 -1.54 -1.36
C ILE A 57 6.37 -2.51 -0.17
N TYR A 58 6.11 -3.78 -0.45
CA TYR A 58 5.96 -4.80 0.59
C TYR A 58 6.59 -6.14 0.20
N ALA A 59 7.05 -6.87 1.21
CA ALA A 59 7.40 -8.28 1.07
C ALA A 59 6.14 -9.14 1.26
N ASP A 60 5.79 -9.90 0.22
CA ASP A 60 4.69 -10.85 0.24
C ASP A 60 5.17 -12.15 0.92
N CYS A 61 4.67 -12.42 2.13
CA CYS A 61 5.02 -13.59 2.95
C CYS A 61 3.93 -14.68 2.94
N LYS A 62 3.19 -14.78 1.82
CA LYS A 62 2.05 -15.69 1.57
C LYS A 62 0.74 -15.29 2.22
N ASP A 63 0.74 -15.19 3.55
CA ASP A 63 -0.44 -14.90 4.39
C ASP A 63 -0.40 -13.49 4.98
N SER A 64 0.72 -12.80 4.80
CA SER A 64 1.03 -11.52 5.43
C SER A 64 1.86 -10.62 4.51
N ALA A 65 1.74 -9.32 4.72
CA ALA A 65 2.53 -8.30 4.03
C ALA A 65 3.43 -7.58 5.03
N TYR A 66 4.71 -7.46 4.71
CA TYR A 66 5.66 -6.66 5.49
C TYR A 66 6.01 -5.41 4.70
N ILE A 67 5.59 -4.25 5.20
CA ILE A 67 5.77 -2.97 4.50
C ILE A 67 7.23 -2.53 4.58
N LEU A 68 7.87 -2.39 3.43
CA LEU A 68 9.29 -2.03 3.32
C LEU A 68 9.50 -0.54 3.10
N ASP A 69 8.62 0.07 2.29
CA ASP A 69 8.67 1.49 1.95
C ASP A 69 7.28 2.01 1.60
N VAL A 70 7.06 3.28 1.90
CA VAL A 70 5.84 4.01 1.52
C VAL A 70 6.26 5.37 0.96
N ILE A 71 5.88 5.61 -0.29
CA ILE A 71 5.95 6.94 -0.91
C ILE A 71 4.52 7.47 -0.87
N TYR A 72 4.30 8.48 -0.03
CA TYR A 72 3.00 9.12 0.15
C TYR A 72 3.17 10.63 0.01
N THR A 73 2.69 11.21 -1.09
CA THR A 73 2.98 12.62 -1.42
C THR A 73 1.99 13.21 -2.43
N LYS A 74 1.88 14.55 -2.44
CA LYS A 74 1.11 15.36 -3.41
C LYS A 74 1.98 15.96 -4.52
N GLU A 75 3.25 15.61 -4.57
CA GLU A 75 4.16 16.09 -5.61
C GLU A 75 3.70 15.65 -7.00
N ALA A 76 4.03 16.45 -8.02
CA ALA A 76 3.62 16.20 -9.39
C ALA A 76 4.22 14.90 -9.97
N MET A 77 3.60 14.38 -11.04
CA MET A 77 4.04 13.12 -11.69
C MET A 77 5.51 13.17 -12.15
N GLU A 78 5.99 14.33 -12.60
CA GLU A 78 7.38 14.52 -13.02
C GLU A 78 8.39 14.27 -11.90
N ILE A 79 7.96 14.42 -10.64
CA ILE A 79 8.76 14.15 -9.44
C ILE A 79 8.51 12.73 -8.94
N THR A 80 7.26 12.28 -8.92
CA THR A 80 6.91 10.96 -8.35
C THR A 80 7.30 9.79 -9.26
N GLU A 81 7.23 9.92 -10.58
CA GLU A 81 7.66 8.88 -11.53
C GLU A 81 9.11 8.42 -11.32
N PRO A 82 10.13 9.31 -11.31
CA PRO A 82 11.51 8.90 -11.07
C PRO A 82 11.73 8.42 -9.63
N LEU A 83 11.02 8.99 -8.64
CA LEU A 83 11.12 8.58 -7.24
C LEU A 83 10.66 7.13 -7.04
N VAL A 84 9.51 6.77 -7.61
CA VAL A 84 8.96 5.41 -7.53
C VAL A 84 9.85 4.43 -8.29
N ALA A 85 10.34 4.79 -9.48
CA ALA A 85 11.24 3.93 -10.25
C ALA A 85 12.57 3.65 -9.51
N GLU A 86 13.13 4.64 -8.81
CA GLU A 86 14.30 4.44 -7.96
C GLU A 86 14.01 3.54 -6.77
N ALA A 87 12.86 3.70 -6.11
CA ALA A 87 12.44 2.82 -5.03
C ALA A 87 12.30 1.37 -5.50
N TYR A 88 11.73 1.14 -6.69
CA TYR A 88 11.62 -0.20 -7.26
C TYR A 88 12.97 -0.88 -7.46
N LYS A 89 13.97 -0.13 -7.92
CA LYS A 89 15.35 -0.63 -8.05
C LYS A 89 15.96 -0.89 -6.67
N LYS A 90 15.87 0.06 -5.75
CA LYS A 90 16.43 -0.03 -4.39
C LYS A 90 15.92 -1.26 -3.64
N PHE A 91 14.63 -1.54 -3.70
CA PHE A 91 13.99 -2.66 -3.00
C PHE A 91 13.92 -3.95 -3.84
N ASN A 92 14.49 -3.96 -5.05
CA ASN A 92 14.49 -5.09 -5.96
C ASN A 92 13.07 -5.65 -6.23
N VAL A 93 12.10 -4.75 -6.43
CA VAL A 93 10.68 -5.08 -6.64
C VAL A 93 10.52 -6.03 -7.83
N ASN A 94 9.77 -7.12 -7.63
CA ASN A 94 9.47 -8.10 -8.66
C ASN A 94 8.26 -7.67 -9.51
N VAL A 95 7.19 -7.21 -8.86
CA VAL A 95 5.93 -6.85 -9.51
C VAL A 95 5.44 -5.53 -8.93
N ALA A 96 5.16 -4.56 -9.80
CA ALA A 96 4.53 -3.31 -9.43
C ALA A 96 3.11 -3.28 -10.00
N ASP A 97 2.11 -3.36 -9.13
CA ASP A 97 0.70 -3.24 -9.47
C ASP A 97 0.30 -1.76 -9.31
N ILE A 98 0.04 -1.09 -10.44
CA ILE A 98 -0.32 0.33 -10.50
C ILE A 98 -1.82 0.43 -10.80
N GLU A 99 -2.56 1.00 -9.86
CA GLU A 99 -3.95 1.37 -10.09
C GLU A 99 -3.97 2.50 -11.13
N SER A 100 -4.75 2.31 -12.19
CA SER A 100 -4.87 3.23 -13.30
C SER A 100 -6.32 3.66 -13.44
N ASN A 101 -6.54 4.90 -13.06
CA ASN A 101 -7.66 5.76 -13.36
C ASN A 101 -7.29 6.67 -14.55
N ASN A 102 -7.71 7.93 -14.57
CA ASN A 102 -7.63 8.84 -15.72
C ASN A 102 -6.21 9.44 -15.88
N GLY A 103 -5.24 8.60 -16.26
CA GLY A 103 -3.84 9.02 -16.47
C GLY A 103 -2.84 7.95 -16.06
N GLY A 104 -3.25 7.03 -15.19
CA GLY A 104 -2.38 5.98 -14.64
C GLY A 104 -1.74 5.05 -15.68
N ARG A 105 -2.31 4.90 -16.89
CA ARG A 105 -1.67 4.13 -17.97
C ARG A 105 -0.42 4.84 -18.50
N ALA A 106 -0.45 6.17 -18.59
CA ALA A 106 0.72 6.94 -18.99
C ALA A 106 1.80 6.87 -17.91
N PHE A 107 1.39 7.07 -16.65
CA PHE A 107 2.25 6.92 -15.47
C PHE A 107 2.94 5.55 -15.41
N ALA A 108 2.17 4.46 -15.56
CA ALA A 108 2.71 3.10 -15.55
C ALA A 108 3.72 2.85 -16.68
N ARG A 109 3.44 3.35 -17.89
CA ARG A 109 4.37 3.25 -19.03
C ARG A 109 5.65 4.06 -18.80
N ASN A 110 5.53 5.25 -18.23
CA ASN A 110 6.67 6.09 -17.90
C ASN A 110 7.53 5.45 -16.81
N ILE A 111 6.93 4.95 -15.73
CA ILE A 111 7.64 4.19 -14.70
C ILE A 111 8.35 3.00 -15.32
N GLU A 112 7.68 2.21 -16.17
CA GLU A 112 8.30 1.06 -16.82
C GLU A 112 9.53 1.48 -17.65
N ARG A 113 9.41 2.55 -18.44
CA ARG A 113 10.52 3.11 -19.22
C ARG A 113 11.67 3.56 -18.31
N ILE A 114 11.39 4.41 -17.32
CA ILE A 114 12.41 4.95 -16.40
C ILE A 114 13.09 3.83 -15.62
N THR A 115 12.34 2.83 -15.18
CA THR A 115 12.86 1.65 -14.46
C THR A 115 13.86 0.88 -15.34
N ARG A 116 13.53 0.68 -16.62
CA ARG A 116 14.43 0.05 -17.60
C ARG A 116 15.66 0.91 -17.92
N ASP A 117 15.49 2.21 -18.10
CA ASP A 117 16.59 3.15 -18.38
C ASP A 117 17.60 3.19 -17.21
N LYS A 118 17.11 2.98 -15.99
CA LYS A 118 17.95 2.83 -14.78
C LYS A 118 18.58 1.44 -14.64
N GLY A 119 18.40 0.55 -15.61
CA GLY A 119 18.95 -0.81 -15.62
C GLY A 119 18.21 -1.79 -14.71
N ASN A 120 17.00 -1.48 -14.25
CA ASN A 120 16.16 -2.43 -13.53
C ASN A 120 15.23 -3.15 -14.52
N TYR A 121 15.63 -4.36 -14.92
CA TYR A 121 14.83 -5.23 -15.80
C TYR A 121 14.03 -6.29 -15.02
N LYS A 122 14.13 -6.28 -13.69
CA LYS A 122 13.48 -7.27 -12.81
C LYS A 122 12.03 -6.93 -12.53
N THR A 123 11.72 -5.64 -12.39
CA THR A 123 10.38 -5.18 -12.05
C THR A 123 9.44 -5.29 -13.25
N VAL A 124 8.41 -6.12 -13.11
CA VAL A 124 7.29 -6.18 -14.06
C VAL A 124 6.23 -5.20 -13.63
N VAL A 125 5.97 -4.19 -14.45
CA VAL A 125 4.91 -3.20 -14.21
C VAL A 125 3.59 -3.73 -14.78
N LYS A 126 2.55 -3.70 -13.96
CA LYS A 126 1.18 -4.05 -14.33
C LYS A 126 0.29 -2.88 -13.98
N TRP A 127 -0.69 -2.60 -14.83
CA TRP A 127 -1.71 -1.61 -14.52
C TRP A 127 -3.10 -2.24 -14.57
N PHE A 128 -4.00 -1.79 -13.71
CA PHE A 128 -5.36 -2.29 -13.62
C PHE A 128 -6.31 -1.15 -13.22
N HIS A 129 -7.60 -1.29 -13.52
CA HIS A 129 -8.62 -0.34 -13.10
C HIS A 129 -9.44 -0.96 -11.97
N GLN A 130 -9.73 -0.18 -10.94
CA GLN A 130 -10.53 -0.59 -9.80
C GLN A 130 -11.87 0.15 -9.82
N SER A 131 -12.94 -0.59 -10.04
CA SER A 131 -14.30 -0.06 -10.17
C SER A 131 -15.17 -0.28 -8.92
N GLY A 132 -14.64 -0.94 -7.90
CA GLY A 132 -15.35 -1.24 -6.67
C GLY A 132 -15.57 -0.01 -5.79
N ASN A 133 -16.59 -0.07 -4.94
CA ASN A 133 -16.84 0.99 -3.97
C ASN A 133 -15.70 1.04 -2.93
N LYS A 134 -14.91 2.14 -2.95
CA LYS A 134 -13.74 2.38 -2.10
C LYS A 134 -14.02 2.13 -0.62
N ILE A 135 -15.06 2.76 -0.08
CA ILE A 135 -15.44 2.63 1.34
C ILE A 135 -15.79 1.17 1.69
N ALA A 136 -16.59 0.50 0.85
CA ALA A 136 -16.99 -0.88 1.11
C ALA A 136 -15.77 -1.83 1.13
N ARG A 137 -14.82 -1.64 0.22
CA ARG A 137 -13.57 -2.42 0.14
C ARG A 137 -12.68 -2.21 1.36
N ILE A 138 -12.52 -0.96 1.79
CA ILE A 138 -11.74 -0.62 2.98
C ILE A 138 -12.35 -1.30 4.21
N LEU A 139 -13.67 -1.18 4.39
CA LEU A 139 -14.35 -1.77 5.54
C LEU A 139 -14.28 -3.30 5.54
N SER A 140 -14.50 -3.96 4.40
CA SER A 140 -14.50 -5.42 4.31
C SER A 140 -13.12 -6.03 4.54
N ASN A 141 -12.04 -5.34 4.14
CA ASN A 141 -10.67 -5.83 4.27
C ASN A 141 -9.96 -5.32 5.53
N SER A 142 -10.53 -4.36 6.27
CA SER A 142 -9.93 -3.72 7.44
C SER A 142 -9.39 -4.71 8.49
N ALA A 143 -10.15 -5.76 8.78
CA ALA A 143 -9.75 -6.80 9.72
C ALA A 143 -8.54 -7.60 9.22
N TRP A 144 -8.47 -7.88 7.92
CA TRP A 144 -7.31 -8.56 7.33
C TRP A 144 -6.07 -7.66 7.36
N VAL A 145 -6.24 -6.38 6.98
CA VAL A 145 -5.19 -5.37 6.99
C VAL A 145 -4.55 -5.28 8.39
N ASN A 146 -5.36 -5.12 9.43
CA ASN A 146 -4.83 -4.98 10.78
C ASN A 146 -4.11 -6.25 11.30
N ASN A 147 -4.61 -7.42 10.93
CA ASN A 147 -4.08 -8.70 11.42
C ASN A 147 -2.86 -9.21 10.65
N ASN A 148 -2.72 -8.85 9.38
CA ASN A 148 -1.76 -9.48 8.47
C ASN A 148 -0.76 -8.50 7.83
N ILE A 149 -0.91 -7.19 8.04
CA ILE A 149 0.09 -6.21 7.63
C ILE A 149 1.01 -5.87 8.81
N TYR A 150 2.31 -5.97 8.56
CA TYR A 150 3.39 -5.67 9.50
C TYR A 150 4.14 -4.43 9.05
N MET A 151 4.24 -3.44 9.94
CA MET A 151 4.97 -2.19 9.71
C MET A 151 6.36 -2.22 10.37
N PRO A 152 7.37 -1.48 9.89
CA PRO A 152 8.61 -1.35 10.66
C PRO A 152 8.34 -0.61 11.98
N ILE A 153 9.12 -0.89 13.04
CA ILE A 153 8.84 -0.35 14.39
C ILE A 153 8.74 1.18 14.48
N ASP A 154 9.39 1.88 13.55
CA ASP A 154 9.49 3.34 13.46
C ASP A 154 8.64 3.95 12.33
N TRP A 155 7.71 3.17 11.75
CA TRP A 155 6.91 3.58 10.59
C TRP A 155 6.17 4.91 10.77
N LYS A 156 5.63 5.18 11.97
CA LYS A 156 4.92 6.43 12.30
C LYS A 156 5.81 7.67 12.16
N ASN A 157 7.10 7.52 12.40
CA ASN A 157 8.07 8.60 12.24
C ASN A 157 8.59 8.68 10.81
N LYS A 158 8.80 7.53 10.16
CA LYS A 158 9.28 7.45 8.77
C LYS A 158 8.26 8.02 7.78
N TRP A 159 6.99 7.73 7.98
CA TRP A 159 5.90 8.07 7.07
C TRP A 159 4.78 8.77 7.85
N SER A 160 5.09 9.93 8.42
CA SER A 160 4.19 10.64 9.35
C SER A 160 2.85 11.06 8.73
N GLU A 161 2.85 11.51 7.48
CA GLU A 161 1.62 11.88 6.76
C GLU A 161 0.74 10.64 6.49
N PHE A 162 1.35 9.57 6.00
CA PHE A 162 0.68 8.28 5.83
C PHE A 162 0.13 7.74 7.16
N ALA A 163 0.92 7.82 8.24
CA ALA A 163 0.48 7.40 9.56
C ALA A 163 -0.68 8.25 10.09
N LYS A 164 -0.69 9.56 9.82
CA LYS A 164 -1.82 10.42 10.16
C LYS A 164 -3.09 9.97 9.44
N ASP A 165 -2.99 9.66 8.14
CA ASP A 165 -4.12 9.19 7.35
C ASP A 165 -4.69 7.87 7.90
N ILE A 166 -3.84 6.87 8.11
CA ILE A 166 -4.23 5.57 8.66
C ILE A 166 -4.84 5.67 10.07
N ILE A 167 -4.22 6.44 10.97
CA ILE A 167 -4.63 6.49 12.39
C ILE A 167 -5.89 7.33 12.58
N SER A 168 -6.12 8.33 11.73
CA SER A 168 -7.29 9.21 11.82
C SER A 168 -8.55 8.62 11.19
N TYR A 169 -8.41 7.60 10.34
CA TYR A 169 -9.52 7.00 9.60
C TYR A 169 -10.59 6.40 10.53
N GLN A 170 -11.82 6.91 10.41
CA GLN A 170 -12.97 6.49 11.20
C GLN A 170 -13.78 5.43 10.45
N LYS A 171 -14.32 4.46 11.19
CA LYS A 171 -15.22 3.42 10.64
C LYS A 171 -16.51 4.01 10.08
N GLU A 172 -17.00 5.08 10.70
CA GLU A 172 -18.21 5.80 10.31
C GLU A 172 -17.88 7.29 10.21
N GLY A 173 -18.44 7.97 9.20
CA GLY A 173 -18.27 9.41 8.99
C GLY A 173 -17.63 9.76 7.65
N LYS A 174 -17.39 11.06 7.43
CA LYS A 174 -16.68 11.57 6.25
C LYS A 174 -15.18 11.62 6.52
N ASN A 175 -14.47 10.59 6.08
CA ASN A 175 -13.00 10.63 6.06
C ASN A 175 -12.55 11.57 4.94
N LYS A 176 -11.72 12.57 5.27
CA LYS A 176 -11.21 13.55 4.29
C LYS A 176 -10.12 12.99 3.39
N HIS A 177 -9.37 12.03 3.92
CA HIS A 177 -8.28 11.35 3.26
C HIS A 177 -8.51 9.84 3.46
N ASP A 178 -8.40 9.09 2.37
CA ASP A 178 -8.64 7.65 2.35
C ASP A 178 -7.65 6.90 1.44
N ASP A 179 -6.63 7.59 0.93
CA ASP A 179 -5.64 7.07 -0.01
C ASP A 179 -4.71 6.03 0.64
N GLY A 180 -4.23 6.30 1.86
CA GLY A 180 -3.44 5.33 2.62
C GLY A 180 -4.23 4.06 2.97
N PRO A 181 -5.43 4.17 3.57
CA PRO A 181 -6.33 3.05 3.84
C PRO A 181 -6.70 2.24 2.60
N ASP A 182 -6.95 2.90 1.46
CA ASP A 182 -7.28 2.20 0.22
C ASP A 182 -6.08 1.49 -0.38
N ALA A 183 -4.89 2.11 -0.37
CA ALA A 183 -3.67 1.45 -0.82
C ALA A 183 -3.33 0.20 0.02
N LEU A 184 -3.49 0.24 1.35
CA LEU A 184 -3.34 -0.95 2.21
C LEU A 184 -4.39 -2.01 1.90
N THR A 185 -5.60 -1.59 1.57
CA THR A 185 -6.67 -2.50 1.12
C THR A 185 -6.29 -3.15 -0.20
N GLY A 186 -5.72 -2.40 -1.13
CA GLY A 186 -5.16 -2.90 -2.38
C GLY A 186 -4.09 -3.96 -2.16
N VAL A 187 -3.15 -3.75 -1.22
CA VAL A 187 -2.15 -4.75 -0.81
C VAL A 187 -2.83 -6.04 -0.32
N ALA A 188 -3.84 -5.91 0.56
CA ALA A 188 -4.59 -7.05 1.07
C ALA A 188 -5.26 -7.86 -0.04
N GLU A 189 -5.97 -7.19 -0.95
CA GLU A 189 -6.65 -7.83 -2.08
C GLU A 189 -5.69 -8.56 -3.01
N LYS A 190 -4.50 -8.00 -3.30
CA LYS A 190 -3.49 -8.68 -4.14
C LYS A 190 -2.99 -9.97 -3.50
N ILE A 191 -2.90 -10.04 -2.17
CA ILE A 191 -2.48 -11.25 -1.45
C ILE A 191 -3.64 -12.25 -1.36
N ILE A 192 -4.84 -11.81 -0.98
CA ILE A 192 -6.03 -12.66 -0.85
C ILE A 192 -6.38 -13.31 -2.19
N ASN A 193 -6.51 -12.52 -3.27
CA ASN A 193 -6.88 -13.04 -4.59
C ASN A 193 -5.83 -14.03 -5.14
N ARG A 194 -4.54 -13.82 -4.83
CA ARG A 194 -3.49 -14.79 -5.17
C ARG A 194 -3.67 -16.12 -4.44
N ASN A 195 -4.12 -16.09 -3.19
CA ASN A 195 -4.38 -17.31 -2.41
C ASN A 195 -5.61 -18.05 -2.92
N GLU A 196 -6.67 -17.32 -3.28
CA GLU A 196 -7.86 -17.91 -3.90
C GLU A 196 -7.52 -18.58 -5.23
N MET A 197 -6.77 -17.92 -6.12
CA MET A 197 -6.31 -18.52 -7.38
C MET A 197 -5.44 -19.77 -7.18
N ARG A 198 -4.68 -19.86 -6.08
CA ARG A 198 -3.91 -21.08 -5.74
C ARG A 198 -4.78 -22.21 -5.21
N THR A 199 -5.94 -21.87 -4.62
CA THR A 199 -6.88 -22.80 -4.00
C THR A 199 -7.89 -23.34 -5.02
N ILE A 200 -8.24 -22.53 -6.03
CA ILE A 200 -8.99 -22.97 -7.22
C ILE A 200 -8.11 -24.00 -7.97
N ASP A 201 -8.47 -25.26 -7.78
CA ASP A 201 -7.61 -26.43 -7.91
C ASP A 201 -7.07 -26.67 -9.32
N ARG A 202 -5.79 -27.09 -9.38
CA ARG A 202 -5.11 -27.66 -10.56
C ARG A 202 -5.87 -28.84 -11.17
N ASN A 203 -6.70 -29.52 -10.38
CA ASN A 203 -7.58 -30.59 -10.85
C ASN A 203 -8.79 -30.10 -11.66
N SER A 204 -9.23 -28.85 -11.50
CA SER A 204 -10.40 -28.32 -12.24
C SER A 204 -10.05 -27.79 -13.65
N LEU A 205 -8.76 -27.62 -13.93
CA LEU A 205 -8.24 -27.10 -15.22
C LEU A 205 -7.92 -28.20 -16.24
N GLY A 206 -8.16 -29.48 -15.94
CA GLY A 206 -8.01 -30.59 -16.89
C GLY A 206 -6.58 -30.86 -17.37
N ILE A 207 -5.56 -30.28 -16.74
CA ILE A 207 -4.16 -30.55 -17.06
C ILE A 207 -3.68 -31.69 -16.15
N ARG A 208 -3.60 -32.89 -16.74
CA ARG A 208 -2.84 -34.03 -16.19
C ARG A 208 -1.35 -33.81 -16.38
#